data_AF-D3D0B7-F1
#
_entry.id   AF-D3D0B7-F1
#
_cell.length_a   1.000
_cell.length_b   1.000
_cell.length_c   1.000
_cell.angle_alpha   90.00
_cell.angle_beta   90.00
_cell.angle_gamma   90.00
#
_symmetry.space_group_name_H-M   'P 1'
#
loop_
_entity.id
_entity.type
_entity.pdbx_description
1 polymer ?
#
loop_
_entity_poly.entity_id
_entity_poly.type
_entity_poly.pdbx_seq_one_letter_code
_entity_poly.pdbx_strand_id
1 'polypeptide(L)'
;MWGSTGWGRMFGSEIGTQISWLIPTALVLLVAGLWVTRRAARTDPARAAFVVWGGWLLITMIVFSRMKGIFHAYYTVALAPAVGALVGMGAAVLWRRREHPLATATLAGTLTLTAIWSYVLLNRTPDWHPWIRWAVLIIGFAAALLFVVFRWLPRAARLAVVTTALVAALLGPLGYSMATAAVPHTGSIPSAGPSGSGGFGGMGGGFPGGGGGRGGTAFGGGQNGTGQGTFPGGTGGFPGGTGQNGGGQNGTGQGQGTLPGGGTGGFPGGGTTGGFGGGVGGMGGGGMGGLLGATDPSDEILALLEQDASSYTWVAASVGSNNAAGYQLATGDPVMAIGGFNGSDPSPTLEQFKQYVADGRIHYFIGGGGFGGQSGGSQASSEIAAWVQENFTATTVDNVTLYDLTASTSATSSASGSSSGSSNT
;
A
#
# COMPACT_ATOMS: atom_id res chain seq x y z
N MET A 1 1.14 5.10 0.22
CA MET A 1 2.57 5.37 -0.07
C MET A 1 3.35 4.06 -0.09
N TRP A 2 4.06 3.72 -1.17
CA TRP A 2 4.69 2.42 -1.51
C TRP A 2 5.84 1.92 -0.60
N GLY A 3 5.79 2.20 0.70
CA GLY A 3 6.89 1.99 1.65
C GLY A 3 8.04 2.98 1.43
N SER A 4 8.71 3.38 2.51
CA SER A 4 9.84 4.32 2.39
C SER A 4 10.97 3.71 1.56
N THR A 5 11.48 4.45 0.56
CA THR A 5 12.66 4.05 -0.21
C THR A 5 13.90 4.27 0.65
N GLY A 6 14.81 3.29 0.69
CA GLY A 6 16.02 3.40 1.50
C GLY A 6 16.65 2.05 1.81
N TRP A 7 17.88 2.08 2.32
CA TRP A 7 18.65 0.89 2.68
C TRP A 7 17.96 0.02 3.74
N GLY A 8 17.14 0.63 4.59
CA GLY A 8 16.35 -0.08 5.60
C GLY A 8 15.04 -0.68 5.09
N ARG A 9 14.68 -0.51 3.80
CA ARG A 9 13.33 -0.85 3.29
C ARG A 9 12.94 -2.30 3.60
N MET A 10 13.85 -3.25 3.36
CA MET A 10 13.57 -4.68 3.64
C MET A 10 13.24 -4.93 5.11
N PHE A 11 13.77 -4.11 6.03
CA PHE A 11 13.59 -4.26 7.47
C PHE A 11 12.51 -3.33 8.03
N GLY A 12 11.94 -2.43 7.22
CA GLY A 12 10.91 -1.48 7.62
C GLY A 12 9.57 -2.13 7.97
N SER A 13 8.64 -1.35 8.53
CA SER A 13 7.31 -1.78 8.98
C SER A 13 6.54 -2.56 7.91
N GLU A 14 6.59 -2.09 6.65
CA GLU A 14 5.77 -2.64 5.57
C GLU A 14 6.30 -3.97 5.01
N ILE A 15 7.63 -4.14 5.00
CA ILE A 15 8.29 -5.25 4.27
C ILE A 15 8.92 -6.27 5.22
N GLY A 16 9.29 -5.87 6.43
CA GLY A 16 10.05 -6.72 7.35
C GLY A 16 9.33 -8.03 7.67
N THR A 17 8.02 -7.97 7.90
CA THR A 17 7.16 -9.13 8.16
C THR A 17 6.92 -10.01 6.93
N GLN A 18 7.18 -9.49 5.74
CA GLN A 18 6.88 -10.16 4.48
C GLN A 18 8.01 -11.09 4.04
N ILE A 19 9.27 -10.72 4.31
CA ILE A 19 10.43 -11.48 3.81
C ILE A 19 11.63 -11.55 4.76
N SER A 20 11.76 -10.61 5.70
CA SER A 20 13.05 -10.38 6.37
C SER A 20 13.34 -11.33 7.54
N TRP A 21 12.44 -12.25 7.87
CA TRP A 21 12.58 -13.21 8.98
C TRP A 21 13.97 -13.85 9.08
N LEU A 22 14.52 -14.28 7.95
CA LEU A 22 15.81 -14.98 7.89
C LEU A 22 16.89 -14.22 7.10
N ILE A 23 16.61 -13.01 6.61
CA ILE A 23 17.58 -12.20 5.86
C ILE A 23 18.84 -11.91 6.68
N PRO A 24 18.77 -11.42 7.94
CA PRO A 24 19.98 -11.16 8.74
C PRO A 24 20.86 -12.40 8.86
N THR A 25 20.25 -13.56 9.09
CA THR A 25 20.95 -14.84 9.20
C THR A 25 21.53 -15.31 7.88
N ALA A 26 20.82 -15.14 6.76
CA ALA A 26 21.32 -15.43 5.43
C ALA A 26 22.57 -14.61 5.09
N LEU A 27 22.61 -13.33 5.49
CA LEU A 27 23.78 -12.46 5.27
C LEU A 27 25.00 -12.90 6.08
N VAL A 28 24.82 -13.24 7.35
CA VAL A 28 25.92 -13.77 8.19
C VAL A 28 26.43 -15.11 7.63
N LEU A 29 25.51 -15.99 7.23
CA LEU A 29 25.84 -17.31 6.68
C LEU A 29 26.49 -17.23 5.29
N LEU A 30 26.14 -16.22 4.48
CA LEU A 30 26.84 -15.91 3.23
C LEU A 30 28.31 -15.54 3.51
N VAL A 31 28.55 -14.62 4.44
CA VAL A 31 29.91 -14.20 4.81
C VAL A 31 30.70 -15.38 5.38
N ALA A 32 30.10 -16.16 6.28
CA ALA A 32 30.73 -17.33 6.86
C ALA A 32 31.04 -18.41 5.80
N GLY A 33 30.10 -18.69 4.89
CA GLY A 33 30.27 -19.63 3.79
C GLY A 33 31.39 -19.23 2.83
N LEU A 34 31.44 -17.96 2.43
CA LEU A 34 32.52 -17.40 1.61
C LEU A 34 33.86 -17.43 2.34
N TRP A 35 33.89 -17.14 3.64
CA TRP A 35 35.10 -17.22 4.45
C TRP A 35 35.64 -18.65 4.54
N VAL A 36 34.76 -19.62 4.78
CA VAL A 36 35.12 -21.04 4.85
C VAL A 36 35.67 -21.55 3.52
N THR A 37 35.12 -21.07 2.41
CA THR A 37 35.50 -21.46 1.05
C THR A 37 36.55 -20.54 0.41
N ARG A 38 37.08 -19.54 1.13
CA ARG A 38 37.97 -18.49 0.57
C ARG A 38 39.26 -19.00 -0.06
N ARG A 39 39.74 -20.17 0.39
CA ARG A 39 40.97 -20.82 -0.11
C ARG A 39 40.68 -21.88 -1.18
N ALA A 40 39.41 -22.13 -1.49
CA ALA A 40 39.02 -23.07 -2.54
C ALA A 40 39.32 -22.47 -3.92
N ALA A 41 39.55 -23.34 -4.90
CA ALA A 41 39.75 -22.94 -6.29
C ALA A 41 38.54 -22.13 -6.80
N ARG A 42 38.74 -21.30 -7.84
CA ARG A 42 37.63 -20.53 -8.46
C ARG A 42 36.55 -21.43 -9.06
N THR A 43 36.88 -22.67 -9.38
CA THR A 43 35.98 -23.69 -9.92
C THR A 43 35.28 -24.52 -8.84
N ASP A 44 35.50 -24.23 -7.56
CA ASP A 44 34.85 -24.95 -6.46
C ASP A 44 33.32 -24.70 -6.47
N PRO A 45 32.49 -25.76 -6.54
CA PRO A 45 31.05 -25.62 -6.67
C PRO A 45 30.39 -25.02 -5.42
N ALA A 46 30.94 -25.26 -4.22
CA ALA A 46 30.38 -24.70 -2.98
C ALA A 46 30.60 -23.19 -2.93
N ARG A 47 31.81 -22.72 -3.26
CA ARG A 47 32.11 -21.29 -3.39
C ARG A 47 31.23 -20.64 -4.46
N ALA A 48 31.11 -21.26 -5.62
CA ALA A 48 30.27 -20.78 -6.71
C ALA A 48 28.79 -20.64 -6.26
N ALA A 49 28.26 -21.62 -5.54
CA ALA A 49 26.90 -21.56 -5.00
C ALA A 49 26.69 -20.37 -4.07
N PHE A 50 27.60 -20.11 -3.12
CA PHE A 50 27.50 -18.93 -2.24
C PHE A 50 27.54 -17.62 -3.02
N VAL A 51 28.37 -17.52 -4.07
CA VAL A 51 28.46 -16.32 -4.91
C VAL A 51 27.17 -16.11 -5.71
N VAL A 52 26.60 -17.16 -6.31
CA VAL A 52 25.38 -17.05 -7.13
C VAL A 52 24.18 -16.70 -6.26
N TRP A 53 23.94 -17.45 -5.19
CA TRP A 53 22.79 -17.21 -4.30
C TRP A 53 22.96 -15.92 -3.50
N GLY A 54 24.17 -15.60 -3.06
CA GLY A 54 24.50 -14.34 -2.41
C GLY A 54 24.35 -13.14 -3.35
N GLY A 55 24.81 -13.27 -4.59
CA GLY A 55 24.66 -12.26 -5.63
C GLY A 55 23.18 -11.98 -5.92
N TRP A 56 22.36 -13.02 -6.10
CA TRP A 56 20.91 -12.88 -6.22
C TRP A 56 20.34 -12.10 -5.03
N LEU A 57 20.56 -12.57 -3.80
CA LEU A 57 20.02 -11.92 -2.60
C LEU A 57 20.39 -10.43 -2.54
N LEU A 58 21.69 -10.12 -2.67
CA LEU A 58 22.20 -8.76 -2.53
C LEU A 58 21.72 -7.85 -3.65
N ILE A 59 21.80 -8.27 -4.91
CA ILE A 59 21.38 -7.45 -6.06
C ILE A 59 19.89 -7.16 -5.96
N THR A 60 19.05 -8.17 -5.73
CA THR A 60 17.60 -7.97 -5.63
C THR A 60 17.24 -7.10 -4.43
N MET A 61 17.88 -7.28 -3.27
CA MET A 61 17.69 -6.39 -2.10
C MET A 61 18.06 -4.94 -2.41
N ILE A 62 19.19 -4.70 -3.11
CA ILE A 62 19.61 -3.35 -3.51
C ILE A 62 18.58 -2.74 -4.45
N VAL A 63 18.19 -3.45 -5.50
CA VAL A 63 17.20 -2.96 -6.48
C VAL A 63 15.89 -2.59 -5.77
N PHE A 64 15.32 -3.48 -4.96
CA PHE A 64 14.07 -3.21 -4.24
C PHE A 64 14.19 -2.08 -3.22
N SER A 65 15.36 -1.93 -2.58
CA SER A 65 15.62 -0.83 -1.63
C SER A 65 15.77 0.53 -2.32
N ARG A 66 16.16 0.57 -3.59
CA ARG A 66 16.36 1.79 -4.39
C ARG A 66 15.21 2.12 -5.33
N MET A 67 14.35 1.15 -5.63
CA MET A 67 13.20 1.29 -6.54
C MET A 67 12.26 2.40 -6.07
N LYS A 68 11.94 3.34 -6.97
CA LYS A 68 10.97 4.42 -6.79
C LYS A 68 9.72 4.12 -7.62
N GLY A 69 8.59 4.75 -7.27
CA GLY A 69 7.32 4.48 -7.93
C GLY A 69 6.58 3.29 -7.31
N ILE A 70 5.87 2.52 -8.15
CA ILE A 70 5.01 1.42 -7.71
C ILE A 70 5.86 0.25 -7.22
N PHE A 71 5.81 -0.01 -5.91
CA PHE A 71 6.49 -1.12 -5.27
C PHE A 71 5.54 -1.80 -4.27
N HIS A 72 5.39 -3.12 -4.41
CA HIS A 72 4.49 -3.90 -3.57
C HIS A 72 5.26 -4.93 -2.74
N ALA A 73 4.74 -5.20 -1.54
CA ALA A 73 5.31 -6.18 -0.61
C ALA A 73 5.54 -7.55 -1.26
N TYR A 74 4.60 -8.04 -2.06
CA TYR A 74 4.68 -9.36 -2.68
C TYR A 74 5.87 -9.53 -3.63
N TYR A 75 6.43 -8.45 -4.20
CA TYR A 75 7.65 -8.53 -5.02
C TYR A 75 8.81 -9.15 -4.25
N THR A 76 8.83 -8.99 -2.94
CA THR A 76 9.91 -9.51 -2.10
C THR A 76 9.95 -11.03 -2.00
N VAL A 77 8.91 -11.74 -2.46
CA VAL A 77 8.95 -13.21 -2.61
C VAL A 77 10.13 -13.66 -3.49
N ALA A 78 10.59 -12.81 -4.41
CA ALA A 78 11.75 -13.06 -5.26
C ALA A 78 13.07 -13.28 -4.46
N LEU A 79 13.12 -12.88 -3.19
CA LEU A 79 14.28 -13.11 -2.30
C LEU A 79 14.21 -14.48 -1.61
N ALA A 80 13.04 -15.10 -1.51
CA ALA A 80 12.82 -16.28 -0.68
C ALA A 80 13.71 -17.48 -1.07
N PRO A 81 13.90 -17.82 -2.37
CA PRO A 81 14.80 -18.91 -2.77
C PRO A 81 16.24 -18.67 -2.32
N ALA A 82 16.75 -17.45 -2.49
CA ALA A 82 18.12 -17.09 -2.13
C ALA A 82 18.34 -17.12 -0.61
N VAL A 83 17.38 -16.61 0.17
CA VAL A 83 17.39 -16.71 1.64
C VAL A 83 17.42 -18.18 2.07
N GLY A 84 16.52 -19.01 1.55
CA GLY A 84 16.45 -20.43 1.88
C GLY A 84 17.74 -21.18 1.55
N ALA A 85 18.28 -20.95 0.36
CA ALA A 85 19.53 -21.57 -0.10
C ALA A 85 20.72 -21.18 0.79
N LEU A 86 20.88 -19.89 1.10
CA LEU A 86 22.00 -19.41 1.93
C LEU A 86 21.89 -19.89 3.38
N VAL A 87 20.69 -19.90 3.96
CA VAL A 87 20.46 -20.43 5.30
C VAL A 87 20.78 -21.93 5.35
N GLY A 88 20.23 -22.72 4.41
CA GLY A 88 20.44 -24.16 4.35
C GLY A 88 21.90 -24.54 4.12
N MET A 89 22.53 -23.99 3.07
CA MET A 89 23.92 -24.28 2.74
C MET A 89 24.89 -23.78 3.82
N GLY A 90 24.70 -22.54 4.30
CA GLY A 90 25.57 -21.95 5.30
C GLY A 90 25.52 -22.69 6.64
N ALA A 91 24.31 -23.03 7.12
CA ALA A 91 24.15 -23.84 8.32
C ALA A 91 24.79 -25.22 8.14
N ALA A 92 24.60 -25.88 6.99
CA ALA A 92 25.20 -27.18 6.71
C ALA A 92 26.74 -27.14 6.69
N VAL A 93 27.34 -26.10 6.11
CA VAL A 93 28.80 -25.93 6.07
C VAL A 93 29.39 -25.73 7.47
N LEU A 94 28.76 -24.89 8.30
CA LEU A 94 29.20 -24.67 9.67
C LEU A 94 28.96 -25.91 10.55
N TRP A 95 27.85 -26.61 10.34
CA TRP A 95 27.52 -27.84 11.08
C TRP A 95 28.55 -28.97 10.85
N ARG A 96 29.06 -29.10 9.63
CA ARG A 96 30.16 -30.04 9.34
C ARG A 96 31.44 -29.67 10.09
N ARG A 97 31.59 -28.42 10.50
CA ARG A 97 32.73 -27.87 11.27
C ARG A 97 32.39 -27.60 12.74
N ARG A 98 31.30 -28.17 13.28
CA ARG A 98 30.80 -27.95 14.65
C ARG A 98 31.80 -28.22 15.79
N GLU A 99 32.91 -28.91 15.52
CA GLU A 99 33.99 -29.08 16.51
C GLU A 99 34.90 -27.84 16.59
N HIS A 100 34.87 -26.96 15.60
CA HIS A 100 35.64 -25.71 15.58
C HIS A 100 34.88 -24.61 16.33
N PRO A 101 35.51 -23.92 17.31
CA PRO A 101 34.81 -22.98 18.19
C PRO A 101 34.14 -21.82 17.43
N LEU A 102 34.80 -21.28 16.39
CA LEU A 102 34.20 -20.22 15.58
C LEU A 102 32.95 -20.68 14.83
N ALA A 103 32.89 -21.93 14.34
CA ALA A 103 31.72 -22.40 13.60
C ALA A 103 30.50 -22.51 14.51
N THR A 104 30.71 -23.05 15.72
CA THR A 104 29.67 -23.16 16.75
C THR A 104 29.27 -21.80 17.30
N ALA A 105 30.22 -20.88 17.48
CA ALA A 105 29.91 -19.50 17.86
C ALA A 105 29.10 -18.78 16.78
N THR A 106 29.39 -18.98 15.48
CA THR A 106 28.59 -18.43 14.38
C THR A 106 27.18 -19.04 14.33
N LEU A 107 27.04 -20.36 14.54
CA LEU A 107 25.72 -21.00 14.61
C LEU A 107 24.89 -20.49 15.81
N ALA A 108 25.51 -20.36 16.98
CA ALA A 108 24.86 -19.77 18.15
C ALA A 108 24.47 -18.30 17.90
N GLY A 109 25.38 -17.50 17.33
CA GLY A 109 25.15 -16.09 17.03
C GLY A 109 24.04 -15.87 16.00
N THR A 110 23.98 -16.68 14.94
CA THR A 110 22.91 -16.63 13.94
C THR A 110 21.55 -17.04 14.52
N LEU A 111 21.51 -18.02 15.42
CA LEU A 111 20.29 -18.39 16.11
C LEU A 111 19.78 -17.28 17.04
N THR A 112 20.68 -16.67 17.82
CA THR A 112 20.36 -15.50 18.66
C THR A 112 19.83 -14.34 17.81
N LEU A 113 20.49 -14.06 16.68
CA LEU A 113 20.08 -13.03 15.74
C LEU A 113 18.68 -13.30 15.17
N THR A 114 18.40 -14.55 14.73
CA THR A 114 17.08 -14.95 14.26
C THR A 114 16.02 -14.82 15.35
N ALA A 115 16.32 -15.20 16.59
CA ALA A 115 15.38 -15.13 17.71
C ALA A 115 15.02 -13.67 18.05
N ILE A 116 16.02 -12.79 18.17
CA ILE A 116 15.82 -11.35 18.39
C ILE A 116 15.04 -10.73 17.24
N TRP A 117 15.43 -11.02 15.99
CA TRP A 117 14.77 -10.42 14.84
C TRP A 117 13.33 -10.91 14.67
N SER A 118 13.08 -12.20 14.90
CA SER A 118 11.72 -12.75 14.91
C SER A 118 10.86 -12.13 16.00
N TYR A 119 11.42 -11.88 17.21
CA TYR A 119 10.73 -11.13 18.25
C TYR A 119 10.37 -9.71 17.78
N VAL A 120 11.31 -8.99 17.17
CA VAL A 120 11.07 -7.64 16.63
C VAL A 120 9.96 -7.63 15.58
N LEU A 121 9.95 -8.62 14.67
CA LEU A 121 8.90 -8.74 13.65
C LEU A 121 7.54 -9.10 14.27
N LEU A 122 7.48 -10.08 15.16
CA LEU A 122 6.26 -10.48 15.85
C LEU A 122 5.71 -9.36 16.74
N ASN A 123 6.58 -8.51 17.29
CA ASN A 123 6.16 -7.35 18.09
C ASN A 123 5.45 -6.25 17.29
N ARG A 124 5.43 -6.34 15.95
CA ARG A 124 4.63 -5.45 15.09
C ARG A 124 3.16 -5.81 15.06
N THR A 125 2.84 -7.04 15.45
CA THR A 125 1.47 -7.55 15.62
C THR A 125 1.35 -8.14 17.02
N PRO A 126 1.49 -7.32 18.08
CA PRO A 126 1.69 -7.80 19.45
C PRO A 126 0.47 -8.54 20.03
N ASP A 127 -0.73 -8.27 19.50
CA ASP A 127 -1.99 -8.88 19.92
C ASP A 127 -2.24 -10.24 19.23
N TRP A 128 -1.56 -10.50 18.10
CA TRP A 128 -1.69 -11.76 17.38
C TRP A 128 -0.81 -12.84 18.02
N HIS A 129 -1.47 -13.80 18.67
CA HIS A 129 -0.84 -14.86 19.48
C HIS A 129 0.37 -14.34 20.30
N PRO A 130 0.12 -13.50 21.32
CA PRO A 130 1.17 -12.70 21.98
C PRO A 130 2.30 -13.51 22.62
N TRP A 131 2.08 -14.81 22.87
CA TRP A 131 3.05 -15.73 23.44
C TRP A 131 4.15 -16.14 22.45
N ILE A 132 3.90 -16.11 21.13
CA ILE A 132 4.83 -16.62 20.11
C ILE A 132 6.15 -15.82 20.14
N ARG A 133 6.09 -14.49 20.26
CA ARG A 133 7.29 -13.65 20.35
C ARG A 133 8.18 -14.03 21.52
N TRP A 134 7.58 -14.26 22.69
CA TRP A 134 8.31 -14.66 23.90
C TRP A 134 8.83 -16.07 23.81
N ALA A 135 8.06 -17.01 23.26
CA ALA A 135 8.49 -18.38 23.03
C ALA A 135 9.70 -18.43 22.10
N VAL A 136 9.65 -17.76 20.94
CA VAL A 136 10.77 -17.70 20.00
C VAL A 136 12.03 -17.11 20.65
N LEU A 137 11.87 -16.02 21.41
CA LEU A 137 12.98 -15.38 22.11
C LEU A 137 13.62 -16.32 23.14
N ILE A 138 12.83 -16.81 24.09
CA ILE A 138 13.32 -17.63 25.21
C ILE A 138 13.92 -18.93 24.70
N ILE A 139 13.21 -19.65 23.81
CA ILE A 139 13.67 -20.92 23.25
C ILE A 139 14.92 -20.71 22.38
N GLY A 140 14.96 -19.64 21.59
CA GLY A 140 16.11 -19.31 20.74
C GLY A 140 17.37 -19.01 21.57
N PHE A 141 17.25 -18.20 22.63
CA PHE A 141 18.37 -17.92 23.54
C PHE A 141 18.82 -19.18 24.28
N ALA A 142 17.89 -19.99 24.80
CA ALA A 142 18.22 -21.24 25.47
C ALA A 142 18.98 -22.20 24.53
N ALA A 143 18.49 -22.37 23.31
CA ALA A 143 19.16 -23.20 22.31
C ALA A 143 20.54 -22.66 21.91
N ALA A 144 20.70 -21.34 21.78
CA ALA A 144 21.98 -20.70 21.49
C ALA A 144 23.02 -20.89 22.62
N LEU A 145 22.58 -20.84 23.88
CA LEU A 145 23.44 -21.16 25.03
C LEU A 145 23.85 -22.64 25.03
N LEU A 146 22.91 -23.55 24.74
CA LEU A 146 23.21 -24.98 24.64
C LEU A 146 24.17 -25.30 23.48
N PHE A 147 24.23 -24.46 22.45
CA PHE A 147 25.24 -24.57 21.40
C PHE A 147 26.67 -24.39 21.92
N VAL A 148 26.89 -23.56 22.94
CA VAL A 148 28.22 -23.33 23.53
C VAL A 148 28.77 -24.61 24.16
N VAL A 149 27.89 -25.38 24.82
CA VAL A 149 28.22 -26.64 25.49
C VAL A 149 27.98 -27.88 24.61
N PHE A 150 27.58 -27.67 23.35
CA PHE A 150 27.09 -28.72 22.44
C PHE A 150 28.03 -29.92 22.31
N ARG A 151 29.34 -29.66 22.28
CA ARG A 151 30.37 -30.71 22.13
C ARG A 151 30.40 -31.69 23.30
N TRP A 152 29.94 -31.28 24.48
CA TRP A 152 29.93 -32.08 25.70
C TRP A 152 28.60 -32.80 25.95
N LEU A 153 27.56 -32.52 25.14
CA LEU A 153 26.25 -33.13 25.30
C LEU A 153 26.21 -34.57 24.73
N PRO A 154 25.43 -35.49 25.33
CA PRO A 154 25.16 -36.79 24.74
C PRO A 154 24.31 -36.67 23.46
N ARG A 155 24.31 -37.72 22.61
CA ARG A 155 23.65 -37.69 21.29
C ARG A 155 22.17 -37.28 21.35
N ALA A 156 21.41 -37.81 22.31
CA ALA A 156 20.00 -37.46 22.47
C ALA A 156 19.79 -35.96 22.78
N ALA A 157 20.61 -35.39 23.67
CA ALA A 157 20.56 -33.97 24.00
C ALA A 157 20.96 -33.10 22.80
N ARG A 158 21.94 -33.52 21.99
CA ARG A 158 22.30 -32.81 20.75
C ARG A 158 21.14 -32.74 19.76
N LEU A 159 20.42 -33.84 19.57
CA LEU A 159 19.22 -33.86 18.72
C LEU A 159 18.16 -32.90 19.25
N ALA A 160 17.90 -32.93 20.56
CA ALA A 160 16.94 -32.01 21.18
C ALA A 160 17.33 -30.55 20.97
N VAL A 161 18.61 -30.17 21.13
CA VAL A 161 19.10 -28.80 20.91
C VAL A 161 18.90 -28.36 19.46
N VAL A 162 19.21 -29.22 18.48
CA VAL A 162 19.01 -28.91 17.06
C VAL A 162 17.54 -28.73 16.74
N THR A 163 16.69 -29.65 17.18
CA THR A 163 15.23 -29.54 16.95
C THR A 163 14.69 -28.27 17.58
N THR A 164 15.10 -27.95 18.80
CA THR A 164 14.70 -26.74 19.51
C THR A 164 15.16 -25.47 18.79
N ALA A 165 16.39 -25.45 18.27
CA ALA A 165 16.91 -24.36 17.47
C ALA A 165 16.13 -24.15 16.17
N LEU A 166 15.79 -25.25 15.47
CA LEU A 166 14.98 -25.20 14.25
C LEU A 166 13.56 -24.68 14.52
N VAL A 167 12.93 -25.14 15.61
CA VAL A 167 11.62 -24.63 16.04
C VAL A 167 11.70 -23.14 16.35
N ALA A 168 12.68 -22.70 17.14
CA ALA A 168 12.84 -21.27 17.44
C ALA A 168 13.05 -20.41 16.19
N ALA A 169 13.85 -20.90 15.24
CA ALA A 169 14.15 -20.17 14.01
C ALA A 169 12.96 -20.10 13.03
N LEU A 170 12.08 -21.10 13.04
CA LEU A 170 11.00 -21.24 12.04
C LEU A 170 9.61 -20.93 12.58
N LEU A 171 9.39 -20.91 13.90
CA LEU A 171 8.05 -20.73 14.49
C LEU A 171 7.40 -19.40 14.09
N GLY A 172 8.18 -18.31 14.03
CA GLY A 172 7.72 -17.00 13.57
C GLY A 172 7.24 -17.01 12.10
N PRO A 173 8.12 -17.28 11.11
CA PRO A 173 7.72 -17.30 9.71
C PRO A 173 6.69 -18.40 9.39
N LEU A 174 6.73 -19.55 10.08
CA LEU A 174 5.70 -20.58 9.95
C LEU A 174 4.34 -20.06 10.43
N GLY A 175 4.30 -19.39 11.58
CA GLY A 175 3.08 -18.78 12.09
C GLY A 175 2.48 -17.78 11.09
N TYR A 176 3.29 -16.91 10.52
CA TYR A 176 2.84 -15.97 9.48
C TYR A 176 2.36 -16.67 8.21
N SER A 177 3.03 -17.74 7.80
CA SER A 177 2.62 -18.54 6.65
C SER A 177 1.26 -19.21 6.89
N MET A 178 1.05 -19.77 8.08
CA MET A 178 -0.23 -20.36 8.48
C MET A 178 -1.34 -19.31 8.58
N ALA A 179 -1.06 -18.14 9.18
CA ALA A 179 -2.02 -17.04 9.25
C ALA A 179 -2.46 -16.59 7.86
N THR A 180 -1.51 -16.49 6.92
CA THR A 180 -1.79 -16.13 5.53
C THR A 180 -2.66 -17.19 4.86
N ALA A 181 -2.32 -18.47 5.02
CA ALA A 181 -3.04 -19.57 4.38
C ALA A 181 -4.45 -19.83 4.97
N ALA A 182 -4.70 -19.40 6.20
CA ALA A 182 -5.96 -19.65 6.91
C ALA A 182 -7.12 -18.74 6.48
N VAL A 183 -6.85 -17.69 5.70
CA VAL A 183 -7.87 -16.70 5.31
C VAL A 183 -7.86 -16.51 3.78
N PRO A 184 -9.03 -16.46 3.11
CA PRO A 184 -9.10 -16.09 1.71
C PRO A 184 -8.60 -14.66 1.47
N HIS A 185 -7.88 -14.45 0.36
CA HIS A 185 -7.39 -13.13 -0.04
C HIS A 185 -8.10 -12.67 -1.31
N THR A 186 -8.59 -11.43 -1.30
CA THR A 186 -9.24 -10.77 -2.45
C THR A 186 -8.56 -9.44 -2.75
N GLY A 187 -8.59 -9.02 -4.01
CA GLY A 187 -7.96 -7.77 -4.47
C GLY A 187 -6.53 -7.95 -4.98
N SER A 188 -5.90 -6.84 -5.36
CA SER A 188 -4.65 -6.82 -6.15
C SER A 188 -3.36 -6.65 -5.33
N ILE A 189 -3.46 -6.42 -4.02
CA ILE A 189 -2.30 -6.26 -3.12
C ILE A 189 -2.34 -7.33 -2.03
N PRO A 190 -1.82 -8.54 -2.30
CA PRO A 190 -1.68 -9.56 -1.27
C PRO A 190 -0.60 -9.15 -0.26
N SER A 191 -0.83 -9.48 1.00
CA SER A 191 0.15 -9.34 2.09
C SER A 191 0.14 -10.59 2.97
N ALA A 192 1.31 -10.99 3.45
CA ALA A 192 1.49 -12.15 4.30
C ALA A 192 1.40 -11.76 5.78
N GLY A 193 0.78 -12.65 6.56
CA GLY A 193 0.65 -12.55 8.01
C GLY A 193 -0.79 -12.33 8.47
N PRO A 194 -1.00 -12.14 9.78
CA PRO A 194 -2.30 -11.81 10.34
C PRO A 194 -2.81 -10.45 9.88
N SER A 195 -4.12 -10.21 9.99
CA SER A 195 -4.74 -8.92 9.67
C SER A 195 -3.99 -7.76 10.35
N GLY A 196 -3.60 -6.74 9.58
CA GLY A 196 -2.80 -5.60 10.05
C GLY A 196 -1.28 -5.75 9.87
N SER A 197 -0.77 -6.93 9.50
CA SER A 197 0.66 -7.16 9.26
C SER A 197 1.23 -6.59 7.95
N GLY A 198 0.33 -6.20 7.03
CA GLY A 198 0.65 -5.62 5.71
C GLY A 198 -0.03 -4.28 5.41
N GLY A 199 -0.66 -3.65 6.41
CA GLY A 199 -1.33 -2.36 6.24
C GLY A 199 -0.32 -1.24 5.96
N PHE A 200 -0.61 -0.38 4.97
CA PHE A 200 0.06 0.91 4.81
C PHE A 200 0.16 1.58 6.17
N GLY A 201 1.38 1.88 6.62
CA GLY A 201 1.65 2.43 7.95
C GLY A 201 0.67 3.55 8.28
N GLY A 202 -0.31 3.23 9.12
CA GLY A 202 -1.20 4.20 9.71
C GLY A 202 -0.33 5.14 10.51
N MET A 203 -0.36 6.42 10.13
CA MET A 203 0.27 7.49 10.86
C MET A 203 -0.17 7.35 12.33
N GLY A 204 0.75 6.92 13.18
CA GLY A 204 0.66 7.09 14.62
C GLY A 204 0.71 8.58 14.91
N GLY A 205 -0.42 9.25 14.70
CA GLY A 205 -0.66 10.64 15.00
C GLY A 205 -1.93 10.67 15.83
N GLY A 206 -1.79 10.42 17.12
CA GLY A 206 -2.83 10.81 18.07
C GLY A 206 -3.03 12.31 17.94
N PHE A 207 -4.11 12.71 17.30
CA PHE A 207 -4.60 14.08 17.38
C PHE A 207 -5.00 14.33 18.84
N PRO A 208 -4.39 15.29 19.56
CA PRO A 208 -4.96 15.80 20.79
C PRO A 208 -6.16 16.66 20.37
N GLY A 209 -7.32 16.02 20.24
CA GLY A 209 -8.59 16.70 20.07
C GLY A 209 -8.85 17.56 21.30
N GLY A 210 -8.92 18.87 21.08
CA GLY A 210 -9.03 19.91 22.10
C GLY A 210 -10.33 19.85 22.91
N GLY A 211 -10.24 20.51 24.06
CA GLY A 211 -11.19 20.44 25.16
C GLY A 211 -12.59 21.00 24.89
N GLY A 212 -13.49 20.64 25.81
CA GLY A 212 -14.64 21.45 26.18
C GLY A 212 -15.77 20.68 26.85
N GLY A 213 -15.90 20.82 28.18
CA GLY A 213 -17.23 20.87 28.80
C GLY A 213 -17.56 19.94 29.98
N ARG A 214 -17.23 20.40 31.19
CA ARG A 214 -18.02 20.41 32.45
C ARG A 214 -18.49 19.11 33.15
N GLY A 215 -18.14 19.09 34.44
CA GLY A 215 -18.76 18.32 35.54
C GLY A 215 -17.69 17.52 36.28
N GLY A 216 -17.15 17.86 37.46
CA GLY A 216 -17.65 18.68 38.55
C GLY A 216 -17.77 17.78 39.78
N THR A 217 -16.71 17.65 40.59
CA THR A 217 -16.76 17.39 42.04
C THR A 217 -15.38 17.57 42.66
N ALA A 218 -15.38 18.28 43.78
CA ALA A 218 -14.23 18.75 44.57
C ALA A 218 -13.66 17.67 45.52
N PHE A 219 -12.74 18.13 46.39
CA PHE A 219 -11.90 17.44 47.40
C PHE A 219 -10.57 16.92 46.86
N GLY A 220 -9.39 17.31 47.33
CA GLY A 220 -8.97 18.22 48.38
C GLY A 220 -7.44 18.10 48.59
N GLY A 221 -6.83 19.08 49.28
CA GLY A 221 -5.57 18.89 50.01
C GLY A 221 -4.28 19.47 49.40
N GLY A 222 -3.95 20.70 49.79
CA GLY A 222 -2.71 21.04 50.50
C GLY A 222 -1.33 20.89 49.83
N GLN A 223 -0.63 22.04 49.79
CA GLN A 223 0.72 22.27 50.33
C GLN A 223 1.87 22.56 49.33
N ASN A 224 2.30 23.83 49.37
CA ASN A 224 3.62 24.43 49.20
C ASN A 224 4.72 23.69 48.42
N GLY A 225 5.28 24.38 47.42
CA GLY A 225 6.60 24.09 46.85
C GLY A 225 7.07 25.22 45.94
N THR A 226 7.81 26.17 46.52
CA THR A 226 8.59 27.22 45.85
C THR A 226 9.61 26.64 44.87
N GLY A 227 9.70 27.17 43.65
CA GLY A 227 10.68 26.75 42.66
C GLY A 227 10.77 27.72 41.49
N GLN A 228 11.56 28.77 41.68
CA GLN A 228 11.96 29.77 40.70
C GLN A 228 12.84 29.12 39.60
N GLY A 229 12.54 29.39 38.34
CA GLY A 229 13.28 28.88 37.19
C GLY A 229 13.00 29.69 35.92
N THR A 230 13.54 30.90 35.86
CA THR A 230 13.63 31.77 34.68
C THR A 230 14.66 31.22 33.68
N PHE A 231 14.31 31.12 32.39
CA PHE A 231 15.23 31.39 31.28
C PHE A 231 14.47 31.98 30.05
N PRO A 232 15.13 32.81 29.23
CA PRO A 232 14.54 33.88 28.44
C PRO A 232 14.30 33.54 26.96
N GLY A 233 13.63 34.48 26.29
CA GLY A 233 13.25 34.40 24.88
C GLY A 233 14.38 34.41 23.86
N GLY A 234 14.00 34.06 22.64
CA GLY A 234 14.80 34.16 21.42
C GLY A 234 13.88 34.46 20.25
N THR A 235 13.80 35.73 19.92
CA THR A 235 13.14 36.33 18.75
C THR A 235 13.93 35.97 17.48
N GLY A 236 13.23 35.71 16.37
CA GLY A 236 13.84 35.53 15.05
C GLY A 236 12.78 35.47 13.96
N GLY A 237 12.34 36.64 13.48
CA GLY A 237 11.40 36.78 12.38
C GLY A 237 12.07 36.83 11.01
N PHE A 238 11.26 36.63 9.97
CA PHE A 238 11.42 37.25 8.65
C PHE A 238 10.03 37.65 8.09
N PRO A 239 9.95 38.64 7.19
CA PRO A 239 8.89 39.65 7.18
C PRO A 239 7.94 39.60 5.96
N GLY A 240 6.82 40.32 6.09
CA GLY A 240 6.36 41.27 5.08
C GLY A 240 5.38 40.77 4.00
N GLY A 241 4.17 41.32 4.00
CA GLY A 241 3.18 41.18 2.93
C GLY A 241 1.80 41.70 3.32
N THR A 242 1.66 43.03 3.35
CA THR A 242 0.52 43.83 3.78
C THR A 242 -0.67 43.88 2.80
N GLY A 243 -1.88 43.98 3.39
CA GLY A 243 -3.01 44.81 2.92
C GLY A 243 -4.19 44.06 2.25
N GLN A 244 -5.47 44.41 2.42
CA GLN A 244 -6.14 45.41 3.25
C GLN A 244 -7.68 45.22 3.13
N ASN A 245 -8.39 45.34 4.27
CA ASN A 245 -9.77 45.81 4.54
C ASN A 245 -11.06 45.34 3.81
N GLY A 246 -12.06 45.10 4.68
CA GLY A 246 -13.44 45.62 4.62
C GLY A 246 -14.51 44.52 4.72
N GLY A 247 -15.52 44.48 5.61
CA GLY A 247 -16.03 45.39 6.65
C GLY A 247 -17.57 45.24 6.75
N GLY A 248 -18.12 44.99 7.96
CA GLY A 248 -19.55 45.15 8.35
C GLY A 248 -20.54 44.06 7.86
N GLN A 249 -21.67 43.74 8.49
CA GLN A 249 -22.38 44.26 9.67
C GLN A 249 -23.53 43.28 10.05
N ASN A 250 -24.06 43.47 11.27
CA ASN A 250 -25.12 42.76 12.00
C ASN A 250 -26.39 42.28 11.27
N GLY A 251 -27.04 41.25 11.84
CA GLY A 251 -28.46 40.94 11.65
C GLY A 251 -29.01 39.97 12.71
N THR A 252 -29.72 40.49 13.70
CA THR A 252 -30.48 39.77 14.75
C THR A 252 -31.82 39.25 14.23
N GLY A 253 -32.28 38.09 14.71
CA GLY A 253 -33.66 37.63 14.50
C GLY A 253 -34.03 36.42 15.36
N GLN A 254 -34.91 36.64 16.34
CA GLN A 254 -35.58 35.64 17.19
C GLN A 254 -36.63 34.84 16.41
N GLY A 255 -36.87 33.59 16.80
CA GLY A 255 -38.01 32.79 16.34
C GLY A 255 -38.20 31.55 17.21
N GLN A 256 -39.29 31.52 17.96
CA GLN A 256 -39.66 30.61 19.05
C GLN A 256 -40.69 29.56 18.59
N GLY A 257 -40.67 28.37 19.21
CA GLY A 257 -41.79 27.41 19.27
C GLY A 257 -41.74 26.28 18.25
N THR A 258 -42.12 25.03 18.50
CA THR A 258 -42.79 24.34 19.63
C THR A 258 -42.75 22.83 19.32
N LEU A 259 -42.48 21.98 20.32
CA LEU A 259 -42.81 20.54 20.31
C LEU A 259 -44.21 20.33 20.90
N PRO A 260 -44.88 19.21 20.61
CA PRO A 260 -45.06 18.18 21.66
C PRO A 260 -44.96 16.73 21.12
N GLY A 261 -44.29 15.80 21.82
CA GLY A 261 -44.90 14.83 22.77
C GLY A 261 -45.22 13.51 22.04
N GLY A 262 -44.90 12.28 22.47
CA GLY A 262 -44.64 11.68 23.77
C GLY A 262 -45.46 10.37 23.81
N GLY A 263 -44.84 9.19 23.90
CA GLY A 263 -45.56 7.92 23.95
C GLY A 263 -44.65 6.70 24.20
N THR A 264 -44.80 6.11 25.38
CA THR A 264 -44.02 5.01 25.96
C THR A 264 -44.74 3.65 25.82
N GLY A 265 -43.97 2.57 25.63
CA GLY A 265 -44.26 1.24 26.22
C GLY A 265 -44.36 0.03 25.28
N GLY A 266 -43.51 -0.98 25.50
CA GLY A 266 -43.79 -2.41 25.19
C GLY A 266 -42.72 -3.19 24.40
N PHE A 267 -41.86 -3.94 25.09
CA PHE A 267 -41.10 -5.11 24.57
C PHE A 267 -41.96 -6.40 24.75
N PRO A 268 -41.65 -7.58 24.14
CA PRO A 268 -40.32 -8.06 23.68
C PRO A 268 -40.25 -8.90 22.37
N GLY A 269 -39.02 -8.99 21.82
CA GLY A 269 -38.48 -10.23 21.22
C GLY A 269 -38.27 -10.30 19.71
N GLY A 270 -37.03 -10.57 19.28
CA GLY A 270 -36.68 -11.07 17.94
C GLY A 270 -35.64 -10.23 17.20
N GLY A 271 -34.40 -10.69 17.16
CA GLY A 271 -33.23 -9.92 16.71
C GLY A 271 -33.10 -9.72 15.20
N THR A 272 -32.49 -8.58 14.85
CA THR A 272 -31.87 -8.33 13.53
C THR A 272 -30.65 -7.43 13.70
N THR A 273 -29.54 -7.91 13.13
CA THR A 273 -28.51 -7.16 12.38
C THR A 273 -28.73 -5.65 12.27
N GLY A 274 -27.92 -4.87 12.98
CA GLY A 274 -27.91 -3.41 12.92
C GLY A 274 -26.81 -2.90 12.00
N GLY A 275 -27.20 -2.44 10.82
CA GLY A 275 -26.51 -1.35 10.14
C GLY A 275 -26.86 -0.02 10.82
N PHE A 276 -25.95 0.94 10.75
CA PHE A 276 -26.22 2.33 11.07
C PHE A 276 -25.82 3.20 9.89
N GLY A 277 -26.82 3.77 9.23
CA GLY A 277 -26.71 4.98 8.43
C GLY A 277 -27.30 6.16 9.21
N GLY A 278 -26.75 7.36 8.98
CA GLY A 278 -27.35 8.62 9.43
C GLY A 278 -26.38 9.79 9.48
N GLY A 279 -26.31 10.56 8.39
CA GLY A 279 -25.63 11.87 8.33
C GLY A 279 -25.59 12.45 6.91
N VAL A 280 -26.66 13.13 6.50
CA VAL A 280 -26.79 13.81 5.20
C VAL A 280 -26.11 15.18 5.23
N GLY A 281 -25.24 15.47 4.26
CA GLY A 281 -24.75 16.82 3.96
C GLY A 281 -23.34 16.87 3.37
N GLY A 282 -23.20 16.65 2.05
CA GLY A 282 -21.95 16.87 1.30
C GLY A 282 -22.00 16.26 -0.11
N MET A 283 -22.02 17.11 -1.13
CA MET A 283 -22.12 16.77 -2.56
C MET A 283 -20.96 15.89 -3.08
N GLY A 284 -21.33 14.87 -3.88
CA GLY A 284 -20.57 14.41 -5.06
C GLY A 284 -19.45 13.39 -4.84
N GLY A 285 -19.71 12.11 -5.13
CA GLY A 285 -18.66 11.10 -5.31
C GLY A 285 -19.12 9.67 -5.00
N GLY A 286 -20.04 9.12 -5.81
CA GLY A 286 -20.44 7.72 -5.71
C GLY A 286 -19.79 6.90 -6.84
N GLY A 287 -19.02 5.86 -6.48
CA GLY A 287 -18.78 4.71 -7.35
C GLY A 287 -17.47 4.62 -8.15
N MET A 288 -16.41 5.38 -7.85
CA MET A 288 -15.11 5.12 -8.48
C MET A 288 -14.45 3.89 -7.85
N GLY A 289 -14.27 2.83 -8.64
CA GLY A 289 -13.29 1.79 -8.34
C GLY A 289 -11.94 2.46 -8.07
N GLY A 290 -11.39 2.23 -6.88
CA GLY A 290 -10.08 2.79 -6.54
C GLY A 290 -8.99 2.25 -7.48
N LEU A 291 -7.78 2.81 -7.40
CA LEU A 291 -6.58 2.38 -8.16
C LEU A 291 -6.29 0.86 -8.16
N LEU A 292 -7.01 0.08 -7.34
CA LEU A 292 -6.78 -1.34 -7.07
C LEU A 292 -8.06 -2.19 -7.10
N GLY A 293 -9.22 -1.60 -7.37
CA GLY A 293 -10.51 -2.29 -7.46
C GLY A 293 -11.20 -1.91 -8.77
N ALA A 294 -11.41 -2.88 -9.65
CA ALA A 294 -12.17 -2.69 -10.87
C ALA A 294 -13.61 -2.23 -10.52
N THR A 295 -14.16 -1.31 -11.31
CA THR A 295 -15.56 -0.88 -11.18
C THR A 295 -16.49 -2.05 -11.49
N ASP A 296 -17.63 -2.11 -10.79
CA ASP A 296 -18.73 -2.99 -11.14
C ASP A 296 -19.82 -2.10 -11.76
N PRO A 297 -19.89 -1.99 -13.10
CA PRO A 297 -20.84 -1.11 -13.75
C PRO A 297 -22.28 -1.60 -13.55
N SER A 298 -23.22 -0.67 -13.42
CA SER A 298 -24.64 -1.03 -13.37
C SER A 298 -25.18 -1.49 -14.71
N ASP A 299 -26.30 -2.21 -14.67
CA ASP A 299 -27.01 -2.72 -15.86
C ASP A 299 -27.34 -1.59 -16.86
N GLU A 300 -27.61 -0.37 -16.38
CA GLU A 300 -27.86 0.80 -17.24
C GLU A 300 -26.61 1.22 -18.02
N ILE A 301 -25.43 1.20 -17.38
CA ILE A 301 -24.17 1.50 -18.06
C ILE A 301 -23.82 0.38 -19.03
N LEU A 302 -24.02 -0.89 -18.63
CA LEU A 302 -23.80 -2.05 -19.50
C LEU A 302 -24.63 -1.95 -20.79
N ALA A 303 -25.93 -1.69 -20.66
CA ALA A 303 -26.82 -1.53 -21.81
C ALA A 303 -26.39 -0.40 -22.77
N LEU A 304 -25.85 0.70 -22.23
CA LEU A 304 -25.31 1.78 -23.05
C LEU A 304 -24.03 1.36 -23.78
N LEU A 305 -23.09 0.71 -23.08
CA LEU A 305 -21.83 0.30 -23.68
C LEU A 305 -22.00 -0.82 -24.72
N GLU A 306 -22.98 -1.70 -24.52
CA GLU A 306 -23.31 -2.80 -25.44
C GLU A 306 -24.07 -2.33 -26.70
N GLN A 307 -24.63 -1.12 -26.67
CA GLN A 307 -25.36 -0.56 -27.80
C GLN A 307 -24.45 -0.44 -29.01
N ASP A 308 -24.78 -1.18 -30.07
CA ASP A 308 -24.06 -1.25 -31.33
C ASP A 308 -22.56 -1.57 -31.16
N ALA A 309 -22.17 -2.28 -30.09
CA ALA A 309 -20.79 -2.53 -29.69
C ALA A 309 -19.90 -3.05 -30.84
N SER A 310 -20.43 -3.92 -31.70
CA SER A 310 -19.73 -4.49 -32.85
C SER A 310 -19.29 -3.46 -33.90
N SER A 311 -19.84 -2.24 -33.86
CA SER A 311 -19.49 -1.15 -34.77
C SER A 311 -18.21 -0.43 -34.36
N TYR A 312 -17.72 -0.66 -33.14
CA TYR A 312 -16.59 0.05 -32.57
C TYR A 312 -15.41 -0.90 -32.35
N THR A 313 -14.19 -0.36 -32.42
CA THR A 313 -13.02 -1.10 -31.94
C THR A 313 -13.01 -1.14 -30.41
N TRP A 314 -13.47 -0.05 -29.77
CA TRP A 314 -13.61 0.06 -28.33
C TRP A 314 -14.97 0.66 -27.97
N VAL A 315 -15.75 -0.04 -27.15
CA VAL A 315 -17.05 0.46 -26.66
C VAL A 315 -16.88 1.63 -25.71
N ALA A 316 -15.73 1.72 -25.06
CA ALA A 316 -15.38 2.86 -24.23
C ALA A 316 -13.86 3.10 -24.17
N ALA A 317 -13.47 4.30 -23.78
CA ALA A 317 -12.13 4.64 -23.34
C ALA A 317 -12.17 5.24 -21.93
N SER A 318 -11.21 4.89 -21.08
CA SER A 318 -11.06 5.44 -19.74
C SER A 318 -9.57 5.61 -19.39
N VAL A 319 -9.25 6.58 -18.53
CA VAL A 319 -7.88 6.79 -18.05
C VAL A 319 -7.56 5.74 -16.99
N GLY A 320 -6.50 4.97 -17.21
CA GLY A 320 -6.04 3.93 -16.29
C GLY A 320 -6.71 2.56 -16.53
N SER A 321 -5.91 1.51 -16.54
CA SER A 321 -6.38 0.15 -16.81
C SER A 321 -7.33 -0.39 -15.74
N ASN A 322 -7.21 0.05 -14.48
CA ASN A 322 -8.13 -0.39 -13.42
C ASN A 322 -9.56 0.13 -13.66
N ASN A 323 -9.69 1.37 -14.14
CA ASN A 323 -10.99 1.95 -14.47
C ASN A 323 -11.59 1.25 -15.69
N ALA A 324 -10.78 1.00 -16.73
CA ALA A 324 -11.23 0.30 -17.94
C ALA A 324 -11.60 -1.18 -17.68
N ALA A 325 -10.88 -1.87 -16.79
CA ALA A 325 -11.03 -3.31 -16.57
C ALA A 325 -12.43 -3.72 -16.11
N GLY A 326 -13.07 -2.93 -15.25
CA GLY A 326 -14.42 -3.21 -14.76
C GLY A 326 -15.44 -3.29 -15.88
N TYR A 327 -15.46 -2.26 -16.72
CA TYR A 327 -16.33 -2.20 -17.89
C TYR A 327 -16.03 -3.31 -18.89
N GLN A 328 -14.76 -3.57 -19.22
CA GLN A 328 -14.37 -4.62 -20.16
C GLN A 328 -14.78 -6.02 -19.68
N LEU A 329 -14.64 -6.30 -18.39
CA LEU A 329 -15.02 -7.61 -17.83
C LEU A 329 -16.53 -7.79 -17.80
N ALA A 330 -17.28 -6.73 -17.55
CA ALA A 330 -18.73 -6.78 -17.45
C ALA A 330 -19.41 -6.83 -18.83
N THR A 331 -18.94 -6.05 -19.82
CA THR A 331 -19.48 -6.09 -21.20
C THR A 331 -18.94 -7.28 -22.01
N GLY A 332 -17.71 -7.73 -21.71
CA GLY A 332 -16.98 -8.66 -22.58
C GLY A 332 -16.38 -8.01 -23.84
N ASP A 333 -16.55 -6.70 -24.01
CA ASP A 333 -16.10 -5.93 -25.15
C ASP A 333 -14.84 -5.10 -24.86
N PRO A 334 -14.03 -4.75 -25.89
CA PRO A 334 -12.79 -4.01 -25.67
C PRO A 334 -13.03 -2.61 -25.09
N VAL A 335 -12.32 -2.28 -24.00
CA VAL A 335 -12.30 -0.93 -23.41
C VAL A 335 -10.87 -0.40 -23.42
N MET A 336 -10.65 0.78 -24.00
CA MET A 336 -9.33 1.37 -24.12
C MET A 336 -8.84 1.92 -22.76
N ALA A 337 -7.71 1.42 -22.29
CA ALA A 337 -7.00 1.94 -21.12
C ALA A 337 -6.00 3.03 -21.54
N ILE A 338 -6.41 4.29 -21.44
CA ILE A 338 -5.54 5.44 -21.75
C ILE A 338 -4.47 5.58 -20.65
N GLY A 339 -3.21 5.62 -21.08
CA GLY A 339 -2.05 5.84 -20.24
C GLY A 339 -1.68 4.67 -19.32
N GLY A 340 -2.03 3.44 -19.69
CA GLY A 340 -1.61 2.24 -18.98
C GLY A 340 -2.24 2.10 -17.60
N PHE A 341 -1.50 1.62 -16.60
CA PHE A 341 -2.06 1.29 -15.28
C PHE A 341 -2.67 2.49 -14.53
N ASN A 342 -2.00 3.64 -14.60
CA ASN A 342 -2.31 4.83 -13.81
C ASN A 342 -2.50 6.11 -14.66
N GLY A 343 -2.58 6.00 -15.98
CA GLY A 343 -2.70 7.15 -16.87
C GLY A 343 -1.37 7.86 -17.17
N SER A 344 -0.21 7.29 -16.83
CA SER A 344 1.10 7.94 -17.03
C SER A 344 1.84 7.51 -18.30
N ASP A 345 1.41 6.46 -18.99
CA ASP A 345 2.04 6.03 -20.24
C ASP A 345 1.66 6.98 -21.40
N PRO A 346 2.57 7.27 -22.35
CA PRO A 346 2.27 8.10 -23.53
C PRO A 346 1.49 7.32 -24.60
N SER A 347 0.39 6.64 -24.22
CA SER A 347 -0.38 5.80 -25.14
C SER A 347 -1.88 5.81 -24.83
N PRO A 348 -2.73 6.16 -25.81
CA PRO A 348 -2.37 6.84 -27.06
C PRO A 348 -1.83 8.25 -26.82
N THR A 349 -1.20 8.85 -27.83
CA THR A 349 -1.00 10.31 -27.84
C THR A 349 -2.34 11.02 -28.07
N LEU A 350 -2.43 12.32 -27.76
CA LEU A 350 -3.63 13.12 -28.06
C LEU A 350 -4.00 13.06 -29.55
N GLU A 351 -3.01 13.14 -30.44
CA GLU A 351 -3.22 13.07 -31.88
C GLU A 351 -3.78 11.72 -32.33
N GLN A 352 -3.22 10.61 -31.82
CA GLN A 352 -3.72 9.27 -32.09
C GLN A 352 -5.14 9.09 -31.55
N PHE A 353 -5.42 9.59 -30.35
CA PHE A 353 -6.75 9.52 -29.77
C PHE A 353 -7.79 10.27 -30.62
N LYS A 354 -7.47 11.50 -31.04
CA LYS A 354 -8.31 12.28 -31.96
C LYS A 354 -8.57 11.54 -33.26
N GLN A 355 -7.54 10.89 -33.83
CA GLN A 355 -7.71 10.08 -35.03
C GLN A 355 -8.66 8.90 -34.79
N TYR A 356 -8.52 8.17 -33.69
CA TYR A 356 -9.43 7.05 -33.38
C TYR A 356 -10.88 7.50 -33.19
N VAL A 357 -11.09 8.68 -32.61
CA VAL A 357 -12.42 9.29 -32.51
C VAL A 357 -12.95 9.68 -33.90
N ALA A 358 -12.13 10.34 -34.72
CA ALA A 358 -12.51 10.72 -36.08
C ALA A 358 -12.82 9.51 -36.99
N ASP A 359 -12.12 8.40 -36.79
CA ASP A 359 -12.34 7.13 -37.48
C ASP A 359 -13.58 6.36 -36.96
N GLY A 360 -14.28 6.89 -35.95
CA GLY A 360 -15.44 6.23 -35.33
C GLY A 360 -15.08 4.96 -34.56
N ARG A 361 -13.84 4.81 -34.09
CA ARG A 361 -13.35 3.57 -33.46
C ARG A 361 -13.69 3.44 -31.98
N ILE A 362 -14.06 4.55 -31.33
CA ILE A 362 -14.35 4.62 -29.89
C ILE A 362 -15.77 5.17 -29.73
N HIS A 363 -16.65 4.44 -29.02
CA HIS A 363 -18.03 4.90 -28.77
C HIS A 363 -18.06 5.96 -27.66
N TYR A 364 -17.76 5.56 -26.42
CA TYR A 364 -17.81 6.47 -25.27
C TYR A 364 -16.41 6.81 -24.70
N PHE A 365 -16.28 7.97 -24.10
CA PHE A 365 -15.24 8.24 -23.10
C PHE A 365 -15.88 8.26 -21.71
N ILE A 366 -15.36 7.45 -20.80
CA ILE A 366 -15.81 7.39 -19.41
C ILE A 366 -15.00 8.40 -18.61
N GLY A 367 -15.67 9.48 -18.23
CA GLY A 367 -15.15 10.51 -17.36
C GLY A 367 -15.04 10.03 -15.91
N GLY A 368 -14.07 10.57 -15.19
CA GLY A 368 -13.79 10.15 -13.83
C GLY A 368 -12.62 9.17 -13.75
N GLY A 369 -11.90 9.24 -12.62
CA GLY A 369 -10.48 8.96 -12.55
C GLY A 369 -9.81 10.31 -12.30
N GLY A 370 -9.43 10.56 -11.04
CA GLY A 370 -8.83 11.84 -10.66
C GLY A 370 -7.76 12.23 -11.67
N PHE A 371 -7.85 13.47 -12.17
CA PHE A 371 -6.87 14.13 -13.04
C PHE A 371 -5.55 14.38 -12.29
N GLY A 372 -5.03 13.34 -11.65
CA GLY A 372 -3.84 13.37 -10.86
C GLY A 372 -2.67 13.38 -11.81
N GLY A 373 -2.22 14.57 -12.20
CA GLY A 373 -0.87 14.77 -12.68
C GLY A 373 0.10 14.20 -11.65
N GLN A 374 0.52 12.95 -11.84
CA GLN A 374 1.47 12.31 -10.95
C GLN A 374 2.87 12.72 -11.39
N SER A 375 3.71 13.06 -10.41
CA SER A 375 5.11 13.43 -10.63
C SER A 375 5.87 12.25 -11.27
N GLY A 376 6.18 12.37 -12.56
CA GLY A 376 6.86 11.36 -13.37
C GLY A 376 5.89 10.56 -14.26
N GLY A 377 5.84 10.89 -15.56
CA GLY A 377 4.96 10.29 -16.56
C GLY A 377 4.66 11.23 -17.73
N SER A 378 3.93 10.74 -18.73
CA SER A 378 3.34 11.53 -19.82
C SER A 378 2.13 12.35 -19.34
N GLN A 379 1.86 13.48 -20.01
CA GLN A 379 0.65 14.29 -19.82
C GLN A 379 -0.48 13.94 -20.80
N ALA A 380 -0.26 12.97 -21.70
CA ALA A 380 -1.20 12.62 -22.76
C ALA A 380 -2.62 12.30 -22.24
N SER A 381 -2.74 11.56 -21.14
CA SER A 381 -4.05 11.23 -20.55
C SER A 381 -4.82 12.46 -20.08
N SER A 382 -4.15 13.43 -19.46
CA SER A 382 -4.79 14.69 -19.04
C SER A 382 -5.16 15.56 -20.22
N GLU A 383 -4.33 15.60 -21.26
CA GLU A 383 -4.62 16.34 -22.50
C GLU A 383 -5.80 15.74 -23.26
N ILE A 384 -5.88 14.40 -23.36
CA ILE A 384 -7.01 13.68 -23.96
C ILE A 384 -8.30 13.99 -23.21
N ALA A 385 -8.28 13.84 -21.89
CA ALA A 385 -9.46 14.03 -21.08
C ALA A 385 -9.94 15.50 -21.10
N ALA A 386 -9.02 16.48 -21.10
CA ALA A 386 -9.37 17.89 -21.29
C ALA A 386 -9.97 18.16 -22.67
N TRP A 387 -9.39 17.59 -23.73
CA TRP A 387 -9.91 17.72 -25.09
C TRP A 387 -11.33 17.13 -25.21
N VAL A 388 -11.58 15.95 -24.62
CA VAL A 388 -12.92 15.35 -24.62
C VAL A 388 -13.93 16.27 -23.92
N GLN A 389 -13.58 16.81 -22.76
CA GLN A 389 -14.44 17.72 -22.00
C GLN A 389 -14.78 19.01 -22.74
N GLU A 390 -13.85 19.53 -23.53
CA GLU A 390 -14.04 20.73 -24.32
C GLU A 390 -14.90 20.50 -25.57
N ASN A 391 -14.88 19.29 -26.15
CA ASN A 391 -15.44 19.02 -27.47
C ASN A 391 -16.76 18.22 -27.45
N PHE A 392 -17.05 17.51 -26.35
CA PHE A 392 -18.21 16.63 -26.23
C PHE A 392 -19.06 16.97 -25.00
N THR A 393 -20.36 16.68 -25.08
CA THR A 393 -21.29 16.94 -23.99
C THR A 393 -21.25 15.82 -22.95
N ALA A 394 -21.04 16.20 -21.69
CA ALA A 394 -21.10 15.26 -20.57
C ALA A 394 -22.54 14.82 -20.31
N THR A 395 -22.76 13.52 -20.20
CA THR A 395 -23.98 12.90 -19.70
C THR A 395 -23.66 12.09 -18.45
N THR A 396 -24.53 12.08 -17.45
CA THR A 396 -24.33 11.27 -16.24
C THR A 396 -25.40 10.19 -16.17
N VAL A 397 -24.96 8.94 -16.07
CA VAL A 397 -25.82 7.76 -15.89
C VAL A 397 -25.29 7.00 -14.68
N ASP A 398 -26.16 6.72 -13.71
CA ASP A 398 -25.81 6.07 -12.45
C ASP A 398 -24.50 6.57 -11.79
N ASN A 399 -24.35 7.89 -11.68
CA ASN A 399 -23.15 8.58 -11.16
C ASN A 399 -21.86 8.42 -11.97
N VAL A 400 -21.90 7.78 -13.13
CA VAL A 400 -20.79 7.71 -14.09
C VAL A 400 -20.95 8.81 -15.13
N THR A 401 -19.90 9.62 -15.33
CA THR A 401 -19.88 10.63 -16.39
C THR A 401 -19.43 9.98 -17.70
N LEU A 402 -20.20 10.16 -18.76
CA LEU A 402 -19.95 9.64 -20.11
C LEU A 402 -19.92 10.79 -21.11
N TYR A 403 -19.09 10.65 -22.14
CA TYR A 403 -19.06 11.51 -23.31
C TYR A 403 -19.22 10.62 -24.53
N ASP A 404 -20.29 10.83 -25.31
CA ASP A 404 -20.48 10.15 -26.59
C ASP A 404 -19.53 10.77 -27.62
N LEU A 405 -18.56 9.99 -28.09
CA LEU A 405 -17.55 10.45 -29.04
C LEU A 405 -18.01 10.36 -30.50
N THR A 406 -19.21 9.82 -30.73
CA THR A 406 -19.86 9.72 -32.04
C THR A 406 -20.84 10.86 -32.29
N ALA A 407 -21.30 11.51 -31.22
CA ALA A 407 -22.09 12.72 -31.31
C ALA A 407 -21.32 13.82 -32.05
N SER A 408 -21.99 14.54 -32.95
CA SER A 408 -21.38 15.65 -33.68
C SER A 408 -20.78 16.64 -32.69
N THR A 409 -19.49 16.96 -32.84
CA THR A 409 -18.82 17.97 -32.02
C THR A 409 -19.64 19.25 -32.05
N SER A 410 -19.79 19.92 -30.90
CA SER A 410 -20.55 21.16 -30.80
C SER A 410 -19.90 22.24 -31.67
N ALA A 411 -20.25 22.28 -32.95
CA ALA A 411 -19.78 23.28 -33.89
C ALA A 411 -20.39 24.61 -33.46
N THR A 412 -19.55 25.50 -32.93
CA THR A 412 -19.91 26.93 -32.88
C THR A 412 -20.04 27.40 -34.31
N SER A 413 -21.27 27.37 -34.83
CA SER A 413 -21.61 27.88 -36.15
C SER A 413 -21.53 29.41 -36.13
N SER A 414 -20.39 29.98 -36.48
CA SER A 414 -20.31 31.37 -36.93
C SER A 414 -20.85 31.43 -38.36
N ALA A 415 -22.18 31.52 -38.47
CA ALA A 415 -22.86 31.72 -39.73
C ALA A 415 -22.46 33.06 -40.37
N SER A 416 -22.23 32.97 -41.67
CA SER A 416 -21.90 33.98 -42.65
C SER A 416 -22.71 35.29 -42.57
N GLY A 417 -22.00 36.42 -42.66
CA GLY A 417 -22.52 37.69 -43.17
C GLY A 417 -21.65 38.17 -44.33
N SER A 418 -21.78 37.59 -45.52
CA SER A 418 -21.16 38.12 -46.74
C SER A 418 -21.96 39.33 -47.23
N SER A 419 -21.43 40.53 -47.01
CA SER A 419 -21.96 41.76 -47.58
C SER A 419 -21.57 41.86 -49.07
N SER A 420 -22.59 42.03 -49.90
CA SER A 420 -22.47 42.45 -51.30
C SER A 420 -21.92 43.88 -51.37
N GLY A 421 -20.76 44.05 -51.99
CA GLY A 421 -20.21 45.34 -52.38
C GLY A 421 -19.88 45.35 -53.87
N SER A 422 -20.79 45.86 -54.70
CA SER A 422 -20.49 46.29 -56.06
C SER A 422 -20.19 47.79 -56.06
N SER A 423 -19.00 48.17 -56.53
CA SER A 423 -18.73 49.51 -57.05
C SER A 423 -17.59 49.50 -58.06
N ASN A 424 -17.92 49.96 -59.27
CA ASN A 424 -17.13 50.59 -60.34
C ASN A 424 -15.79 49.97 -60.78
N THR A 425 -15.77 49.50 -62.04
CA THR A 425 -15.25 50.28 -63.19
C THR A 425 -15.95 49.85 -64.47
#